data_AF-A9VB72-F1
#
_entry.id   AF-A9VB72-F1
#
_cell.length_a   1.000
_cell.length_b   1.000
_cell.length_c   1.000
_cell.angle_alpha   90.00
_cell.angle_beta   90.00
_cell.angle_gamma   90.00
#
_symmetry.space_group_name_H-M   'P 1'
#
loop_
_entity.id
_entity.type
_entity.pdbx_description
1 polymer ?
#
loop_
_entity_poly.entity_id
_entity_poly.type
_entity_poly.pdbx_seq_one_letter_code
_entity_poly.pdbx_strand_id
1 'polypeptide(L)'
;MSSEAFENSEMDLQAEIDKLRRLQSQISNYSGEQRRQAVQEAQSHLDECEDLLYDMSAEVQNAPPSLRQRMNAKVTDYKRQVANFKKTITADGARSDLLGGATGRPAYSTRDKALGNRQMLDESSARIANTQRLAAESEEIGHQVMVDLNDQRETIIRSGQKVSAVDANLGKANQLLNGMTRRIMTHKIVMMSTILLLIGILGGVVYLKFFK
;
A
#
# COMPACT_ATOMS: atom_id res chain seq x y z
N MET A 1 6.59 -14.29 9.38
CA MET A 1 6.96 -15.08 8.18
C MET A 1 6.50 -14.40 6.91
N SER A 2 5.23 -13.97 6.77
CA SER A 2 4.76 -13.28 5.55
C SER A 2 5.49 -11.96 5.19
N SER A 3 5.90 -11.16 6.18
CA SER A 3 6.60 -9.88 5.92
C SER A 3 7.99 -10.08 5.30
N GLU A 4 8.72 -11.12 5.69
CA GLU A 4 10.10 -11.35 5.20
C GLU A 4 10.11 -11.84 3.75
N ALA A 5 9.14 -12.69 3.38
CA ALA A 5 8.98 -13.12 1.99
C ALA A 5 8.65 -11.94 1.08
N PHE A 6 7.75 -11.05 1.52
CA PHE A 6 7.41 -9.84 0.77
C PHE A 6 8.58 -8.85 0.68
N GLU A 7 9.36 -8.67 1.75
CA GLU A 7 10.54 -7.80 1.75
C GLU A 7 11.64 -8.33 0.82
N ASN A 8 11.84 -9.65 0.76
CA ASN A 8 12.76 -10.26 -0.20
C ASN A 8 12.28 -10.07 -1.65
N SER A 9 11.01 -10.36 -1.94
CA SER A 9 10.45 -10.12 -3.28
C SER A 9 10.46 -8.64 -3.67
N GLU A 10 10.26 -7.72 -2.71
CA GLU A 10 10.38 -6.29 -2.95
C GLU A 10 11.82 -5.88 -3.29
N MET A 11 12.81 -6.46 -2.61
CA MET A 11 14.23 -6.21 -2.88
C MET A 11 14.63 -6.74 -4.25
N ASP A 12 14.20 -7.96 -4.60
CA ASP A 12 14.47 -8.56 -5.91
C ASP A 12 13.81 -7.77 -7.04
N LEU A 13 12.56 -7.34 -6.85
CA LEU A 13 11.84 -6.52 -7.82
C LEU A 13 12.48 -5.13 -8.00
N GLN A 14 12.98 -4.51 -6.94
CA GLN A 14 13.72 -3.25 -7.06
C GLN A 14 15.05 -3.43 -7.81
N ALA A 15 15.78 -4.50 -7.54
CA ALA A 15 17.02 -4.80 -8.25
C ALA A 15 16.77 -4.98 -9.75
N GLU A 16 15.67 -5.64 -10.12
CA GLU A 16 15.31 -5.88 -11.52
C GLU A 16 14.79 -4.62 -12.23
N ILE A 17 14.04 -3.76 -11.52
CA ILE A 17 13.66 -2.43 -12.03
C ILE A 17 14.89 -1.56 -12.29
N ASP A 18 15.91 -1.60 -11.43
CA ASP A 18 17.13 -0.83 -11.61
C ASP A 18 17.97 -1.33 -12.79
N LYS A 19 18.01 -2.66 -13.01
CA LYS A 19 18.61 -3.24 -14.22
C LYS A 19 17.83 -2.84 -15.47
N LEU A 20 16.50 -2.90 -15.45
CA LEU A 20 15.63 -2.44 -16.54
C LEU A 20 15.85 -0.97 -16.89
N ARG A 21 16.00 -0.09 -15.90
CA ARG A 21 16.34 1.33 -16.12
C ARG A 21 17.70 1.50 -16.79
N ARG A 22 18.71 0.74 -16.37
CA ARG A 22 20.04 0.77 -16.98
C ARG A 22 19.98 0.27 -18.42
N LEU A 23 19.33 -0.86 -18.67
CA LEU A 23 19.12 -1.38 -20.03
C LEU A 23 18.36 -0.39 -20.90
N GLN A 24 17.30 0.25 -20.40
CA GLN A 24 16.56 1.27 -21.14
C GLN A 24 17.46 2.46 -21.54
N SER A 25 18.30 2.94 -20.62
CA SER A 25 19.27 4.01 -20.92
C SER A 25 20.30 3.59 -21.99
N GLN A 26 20.65 2.31 -22.01
CA GLN A 26 21.58 1.72 -22.96
C GLN A 26 20.93 1.45 -24.33
N ILE A 27 19.66 1.02 -24.37
CA ILE A 27 18.86 0.82 -25.60
C ILE A 27 18.74 2.12 -26.40
N SER A 28 18.69 3.28 -25.73
CA SER A 28 18.72 4.58 -26.40
C SER A 28 20.07 4.89 -27.07
N ASN A 29 21.16 4.25 -26.63
CA ASN A 29 22.53 4.48 -27.12
C ASN A 29 23.01 3.39 -28.09
N TYR A 30 22.40 2.20 -28.08
CA TYR A 30 22.74 1.10 -28.98
C TYR A 30 21.97 1.17 -30.31
N SER A 31 22.62 0.80 -31.41
CA SER A 31 22.00 0.72 -32.74
C SER A 31 22.11 -0.68 -33.33
N GLY A 32 21.11 -1.09 -34.12
CA GLY A 32 21.12 -2.37 -34.85
C GLY A 32 20.99 -3.61 -33.96
N GLU A 33 21.93 -4.55 -34.10
CA GLU A 33 21.87 -5.89 -33.51
C GLU A 33 22.04 -5.88 -31.97
N GLN A 34 22.87 -4.98 -31.44
CA GLN A 34 23.03 -4.76 -29.99
C GLN A 34 21.75 -4.22 -29.36
N ARG A 35 21.00 -3.37 -30.08
CA ARG A 35 19.70 -2.87 -29.62
C ARG A 35 18.67 -4.00 -29.57
N ARG A 36 18.70 -4.91 -30.55
CA ARG A 36 17.79 -6.07 -30.58
C ARG A 36 18.06 -7.04 -29.43
N GLN A 37 19.32 -7.34 -29.13
CA GLN A 37 19.70 -8.13 -27.95
C GLN A 37 19.28 -7.44 -26.64
N ALA A 38 19.57 -6.14 -26.50
CA ALA A 38 19.18 -5.39 -25.31
C ALA A 38 17.66 -5.29 -25.14
N VAL A 39 16.88 -5.18 -26.21
CA VAL A 39 15.41 -5.22 -26.14
C VAL A 39 14.92 -6.60 -25.73
N GLN A 40 15.53 -7.68 -26.20
CA GLN A 40 15.17 -9.05 -25.82
C GLN A 40 15.52 -9.35 -24.36
N GLU A 41 16.68 -8.90 -23.89
CA GLU A 41 17.09 -8.98 -22.49
C GLU A 41 16.17 -8.14 -21.59
N ALA A 42 15.78 -6.94 -22.03
CA ALA A 42 14.81 -6.12 -21.33
C ALA A 42 13.40 -6.74 -21.30
N GLN A 43 13.02 -7.52 -22.32
CA GLN A 43 11.78 -8.30 -22.32
C GLN A 43 11.85 -9.45 -21.31
N SER A 44 12.98 -10.16 -21.23
CA SER A 44 13.18 -11.22 -20.22
C SER A 44 13.05 -10.67 -18.79
N HIS A 45 13.68 -9.54 -18.51
CA HIS A 45 13.58 -8.89 -17.19
C HIS A 45 12.20 -8.29 -16.90
N LEU A 46 11.45 -7.89 -17.93
CA LEU A 46 10.05 -7.51 -17.78
C LEU A 46 9.18 -8.70 -17.38
N ASP A 47 9.40 -9.86 -18.01
CA ASP A 47 8.68 -11.10 -17.69
C ASP A 47 9.02 -11.54 -16.24
N GLU A 48 10.29 -11.48 -15.82
CA GLU A 48 10.71 -11.74 -14.44
C GLU A 48 10.07 -10.76 -13.42
N CYS A 49 9.95 -9.49 -13.78
CA CYS A 49 9.23 -8.50 -12.97
C CYS A 49 7.73 -8.79 -12.87
N GLU A 50 7.10 -9.30 -13.94
CA GLU A 50 5.69 -9.72 -13.92
C GLU A 50 5.49 -10.95 -13.01
N ASP A 51 6.42 -11.91 -13.01
CA ASP A 51 6.41 -13.07 -12.11
C ASP A 51 6.61 -12.66 -10.65
N LEU A 52 7.58 -11.78 -10.36
CA LEU A 52 7.79 -11.25 -9.00
C LEU A 52 6.59 -10.43 -8.51
N LEU A 53 5.92 -9.69 -9.39
CA LEU A 53 4.67 -8.98 -9.05
C LEU A 53 3.53 -9.95 -8.73
N TYR A 54 3.46 -11.08 -9.41
CA TYR A 54 2.50 -12.13 -9.13
C TYR A 54 2.74 -12.72 -7.74
N ASP A 55 3.99 -13.06 -7.41
CA ASP A 55 4.39 -13.58 -6.09
C ASP A 55 4.12 -12.56 -4.97
N MET A 56 4.46 -11.29 -5.18
CA MET A 56 4.14 -10.22 -4.23
C MET A 56 2.64 -10.07 -4.02
N SER A 57 1.82 -10.22 -5.08
CA SER A 57 0.37 -10.12 -4.96
C SER A 57 -0.25 -11.30 -4.20
N ALA A 58 0.29 -12.52 -4.37
CA ALA A 58 -0.10 -13.69 -3.61
C ALA A 58 0.28 -13.55 -2.13
N GLU A 59 1.47 -13.01 -1.84
CA GLU A 59 1.92 -12.78 -0.47
C GLU A 59 1.11 -11.69 0.24
N VAL A 60 0.65 -10.66 -0.50
CA VAL A 60 -0.27 -9.63 0.03
C VAL A 60 -1.61 -10.22 0.43
N GLN A 61 -2.14 -11.21 -0.30
CA GLN A 61 -3.37 -11.90 0.10
C GLN A 61 -3.20 -12.68 1.42
N ASN A 62 -2.04 -13.29 1.63
CA ASN A 62 -1.71 -14.04 2.84
C ASN A 62 -1.36 -13.14 4.04
N ALA A 63 -1.09 -11.85 3.81
CA ALA A 63 -0.69 -10.90 4.85
C ALA A 63 -1.87 -10.41 5.72
N PRO A 64 -1.61 -10.04 6.99
CA PRO A 64 -2.62 -9.49 7.90
C PRO A 64 -3.18 -8.12 7.43
N PRO A 65 -4.44 -7.78 7.78
CA PRO A 65 -5.16 -6.63 7.19
C PRO A 65 -4.46 -5.27 7.36
N SER A 66 -3.73 -5.08 8.46
CA SER A 66 -2.99 -3.84 8.76
C SER A 66 -1.80 -3.62 7.83
N LEU A 67 -1.14 -4.69 7.38
CA LEU A 67 0.01 -4.60 6.47
C LEU A 67 -0.44 -4.62 5.00
N ARG A 68 -1.55 -5.33 4.73
CA ARG A 68 -2.15 -5.50 3.41
C ARG A 68 -2.41 -4.18 2.68
N GLN A 69 -2.89 -3.15 3.38
CA GLN A 69 -3.17 -1.85 2.76
C GLN A 69 -1.89 -1.13 2.29
N ARG A 70 -0.82 -1.18 3.10
CA ARG A 70 0.47 -0.59 2.75
C ARG A 70 1.16 -1.36 1.61
N MET A 71 1.07 -2.69 1.63
CA MET A 71 1.65 -3.55 0.60
C MET A 71 0.89 -3.41 -0.74
N ASN A 72 -0.44 -3.33 -0.73
CA ASN A 72 -1.24 -3.12 -1.94
C ASN A 72 -0.93 -1.78 -2.62
N ALA A 73 -0.71 -0.72 -1.84
CA ALA A 73 -0.30 0.58 -2.37
C ALA A 73 1.05 0.47 -3.12
N LYS A 74 2.02 -0.25 -2.54
CA LYS A 74 3.32 -0.52 -3.17
C LYS A 74 3.20 -1.38 -4.42
N VAL A 75 2.46 -2.49 -4.37
CA VAL A 75 2.25 -3.38 -5.53
C VAL A 75 1.59 -2.63 -6.69
N THR A 76 0.63 -1.73 -6.40
CA THR A 76 -0.02 -0.90 -7.42
C THR A 76 0.96 0.09 -8.05
N ASP A 77 1.86 0.67 -7.26
CA ASP A 77 2.90 1.57 -7.76
C ASP A 77 3.91 0.83 -8.65
N TYR A 78 4.40 -0.33 -8.20
CA TYR A 78 5.30 -1.19 -8.99
C TYR A 78 4.63 -1.67 -10.29
N LYS A 79 3.34 -2.07 -10.26
CA LYS A 79 2.57 -2.39 -11.47
C LYS A 79 2.53 -1.23 -12.47
N ARG A 80 2.35 0.02 -12.01
CA ARG A 80 2.40 1.20 -12.89
C ARG A 80 3.79 1.42 -13.48
N GLN A 81 4.84 1.23 -12.68
CA GLN A 81 6.22 1.37 -13.14
C GLN A 81 6.53 0.33 -14.23
N VAL A 82 6.23 -0.95 -14.00
CA VAL A 82 6.42 -2.04 -14.98
C VAL A 82 5.61 -1.79 -16.26
N ALA A 83 4.36 -1.33 -16.16
CA ALA A 83 3.55 -0.98 -17.34
C ALA A 83 4.17 0.15 -18.18
N ASN A 84 4.81 1.14 -17.55
CA ASN A 84 5.51 2.21 -18.25
C ASN A 84 6.79 1.71 -18.94
N PHE A 85 7.55 0.82 -18.30
CA PHE A 85 8.71 0.17 -18.91
C PHE A 85 8.29 -0.69 -20.11
N LYS A 86 7.23 -1.49 -19.96
CA LYS A 86 6.66 -2.31 -21.04
C LYS A 86 6.28 -1.46 -22.26
N LYS A 87 5.57 -0.35 -22.07
CA LYS A 87 5.25 0.58 -23.17
C LYS A 87 6.50 1.13 -23.87
N THR A 88 7.53 1.48 -23.10
CA THR A 88 8.74 2.09 -23.67
C THR A 88 9.57 1.06 -24.44
N ILE A 89 9.77 -0.13 -23.88
CA ILE A 89 10.51 -1.23 -24.52
C ILE A 89 9.78 -1.74 -25.78
N THR A 90 8.45 -1.82 -25.75
CA THR A 90 7.65 -2.22 -26.93
C THR A 90 7.72 -1.19 -28.05
N ALA A 91 7.69 0.11 -27.71
CA ALA A 91 7.86 1.19 -28.68
C ALA A 91 9.27 1.16 -29.32
N ASP A 92 10.29 0.84 -28.54
CA ASP A 92 11.66 0.71 -29.02
C ASP A 92 11.88 -0.53 -29.91
N GLY A 93 11.30 -1.67 -29.54
CA GLY A 93 11.31 -2.90 -30.33
C GLY A 93 10.63 -2.73 -31.70
N ALA A 94 9.43 -2.14 -31.73
CA ALA A 94 8.71 -1.87 -32.98
C ALA A 94 9.50 -0.96 -33.93
N ARG A 95 10.19 0.04 -33.38
CA ARG A 95 11.07 0.93 -34.17
C ARG A 95 12.31 0.19 -34.69
N SER A 96 12.84 -0.77 -33.92
CA SER A 96 13.98 -1.59 -34.33
C SER A 96 13.62 -2.56 -35.46
N ASP A 97 12.45 -3.21 -35.41
CA ASP A 97 12.00 -4.09 -36.49
C ASP A 97 11.68 -3.31 -37.78
N LEU A 98 11.12 -2.11 -37.65
CA LEU A 98 10.89 -1.22 -38.80
C LEU A 98 12.19 -0.71 -39.45
N LEU A 99 13.26 -0.47 -38.67
CA LEU A 99 14.57 -0.07 -39.21
C LEU A 99 15.41 -1.27 -39.69
N GLY A 100 15.31 -2.42 -39.03
CA GLY A 100 16.04 -3.64 -39.39
C GLY A 100 15.57 -4.26 -40.71
N GLY A 101 14.37 -3.90 -41.17
CA GLY A 101 13.88 -4.23 -42.51
C GLY A 101 14.44 -3.36 -43.65
N ALA A 102 15.09 -2.23 -43.34
CA ALA A 102 15.52 -1.26 -44.34
C ALA A 102 16.99 -1.42 -44.79
N THR A 103 17.81 -2.19 -44.06
CA THR A 103 19.24 -2.33 -44.36
C THR A 103 19.58 -3.74 -44.85
N GLY A 104 19.48 -3.92 -46.17
CA GLY A 104 20.31 -4.87 -46.91
C GLY A 104 19.89 -6.35 -46.90
N ARG A 105 18.94 -6.73 -47.77
CA ARG A 105 18.97 -8.04 -48.43
C ARG A 105 18.16 -8.03 -49.74
N PRO A 106 18.74 -8.51 -50.87
CA PRO A 106 18.03 -8.56 -52.14
C PRO A 106 16.91 -9.59 -52.07
N ALA A 107 15.86 -9.32 -52.83
CA ALA A 107 14.62 -10.07 -52.91
C ALA A 107 14.82 -11.55 -53.25
N TYR A 108 14.97 -12.40 -52.24
CA TYR A 108 14.62 -13.82 -52.32
C TYR A 108 13.85 -14.21 -51.06
N SER A 109 12.76 -14.93 -51.26
CA SER A 109 11.85 -15.46 -50.25
C SER A 109 10.72 -14.55 -49.73
N THR A 110 9.72 -14.35 -50.58
CA THR A 110 8.36 -13.95 -50.16
C THR A 110 7.66 -15.09 -49.39
N ARG A 111 8.13 -16.34 -49.52
CA ARG A 111 7.49 -17.55 -48.94
C ARG A 111 7.93 -17.84 -47.50
N ASP A 112 9.21 -17.68 -47.16
CA ASP A 112 9.68 -17.83 -45.77
C ASP A 112 9.28 -16.64 -44.90
N LYS A 113 9.20 -15.44 -45.49
CA LYS A 113 8.61 -14.27 -44.82
C LYS A 113 7.14 -14.48 -44.44
N ALA A 114 6.36 -15.17 -45.27
CA ALA A 114 4.96 -15.47 -44.98
C ALA A 114 4.76 -16.55 -43.92
N LEU A 115 5.68 -17.54 -43.85
CA LEU A 115 5.68 -18.57 -42.81
C LEU A 115 6.14 -18.02 -41.46
N GLY A 116 7.21 -17.21 -41.44
CA GLY A 116 7.68 -16.52 -40.23
C GLY A 116 6.67 -15.51 -39.68
N ASN A 117 5.99 -14.76 -40.57
CA ASN A 117 4.92 -13.85 -40.17
C ASN A 117 3.72 -14.59 -39.56
N ARG A 118 3.39 -15.80 -40.04
CA ARG A 118 2.30 -16.61 -39.45
C ARG A 118 2.68 -17.12 -38.05
N GLN A 119 3.92 -17.55 -37.86
CA GLN A 119 4.38 -18.05 -36.57
C GLN A 119 4.46 -16.93 -35.52
N MET A 120 4.91 -15.73 -35.91
CA MET A 120 4.84 -14.55 -35.04
C MET A 120 3.39 -14.12 -34.73
N LEU A 121 2.47 -14.25 -35.69
CA LEU A 121 1.05 -13.93 -35.47
C LEU A 121 0.36 -14.90 -34.51
N ASP A 122 0.72 -16.18 -34.58
CA ASP A 122 0.19 -17.22 -33.71
C ASP A 122 0.73 -17.05 -32.28
N GLU A 123 2.03 -16.78 -32.13
CA GLU A 123 2.63 -16.47 -30.84
C GLU A 123 2.08 -15.15 -30.25
N SER A 124 1.89 -14.13 -31.09
CA SER A 124 1.27 -12.86 -30.66
C SER A 124 -0.20 -13.06 -30.25
N SER A 125 -0.96 -13.90 -30.96
CA SER A 125 -2.33 -14.26 -30.56
C SER A 125 -2.37 -14.99 -29.22
N ALA A 126 -1.45 -15.94 -29.01
CA ALA A 126 -1.34 -16.66 -27.74
C ALA A 126 -0.98 -15.70 -26.58
N ARG A 127 -0.05 -14.77 -26.81
CA ARG A 127 0.32 -13.74 -25.82
C ARG A 127 -0.83 -12.76 -25.54
N ILE A 128 -1.59 -12.35 -26.56
CA ILE A 128 -2.76 -11.49 -26.38
C ILE A 128 -3.84 -12.22 -25.58
N ALA A 129 -4.13 -13.49 -25.91
CA ALA A 129 -5.10 -14.30 -25.17
C ALA A 129 -4.70 -14.45 -23.69
N ASN A 130 -3.42 -14.68 -23.40
CA ASN A 130 -2.93 -14.77 -22.04
C ASN A 130 -2.97 -13.41 -21.31
N THR A 131 -2.67 -12.31 -22.01
CA THR A 131 -2.78 -10.94 -21.48
C THR A 131 -4.23 -10.59 -21.16
N GLN A 132 -5.17 -11.00 -22.01
CA GLN A 132 -6.60 -10.76 -21.81
C GLN A 132 -7.13 -11.54 -20.61
N ARG A 133 -6.67 -12.79 -20.42
CA ARG A 133 -6.96 -13.59 -19.24
C ARG A 133 -6.40 -12.95 -17.97
N LEU A 134 -5.14 -12.51 -17.99
CA LEU A 134 -4.50 -11.83 -16.87
C LEU A 134 -5.17 -10.48 -16.55
N ALA A 135 -5.63 -9.74 -17.57
CA ALA A 135 -6.37 -8.50 -17.40
C ALA A 135 -7.72 -8.74 -16.73
N ALA A 136 -8.46 -9.78 -17.15
CA ALA A 136 -9.72 -10.17 -16.52
C ALA A 136 -9.52 -10.62 -15.06
N GLU A 137 -8.48 -11.40 -14.79
CA GLU A 137 -8.12 -11.80 -13.43
C GLU A 137 -7.74 -10.58 -12.58
N SER A 138 -7.01 -9.61 -13.15
CA SER A 138 -6.69 -8.36 -12.48
C SER A 138 -7.90 -7.43 -12.29
N GLU A 139 -8.91 -7.49 -13.16
CA GLU A 139 -10.18 -6.78 -13.01
C GLU A 139 -10.98 -7.38 -11.84
N GLU A 140 -11.02 -8.71 -11.74
CA GLU A 140 -11.68 -9.42 -10.64
C GLU A 140 -11.00 -9.14 -9.29
N ILE A 141 -9.66 -9.16 -9.25
CA ILE A 141 -8.89 -8.73 -8.07
C ILE A 141 -9.15 -7.25 -7.76
N GLY A 142 -9.19 -6.38 -8.78
CA GLY A 142 -9.51 -4.96 -8.61
C GLY A 142 -10.92 -4.73 -8.04
N HIS A 143 -11.89 -5.50 -8.50
CA HIS A 143 -13.26 -5.50 -7.98
C HIS A 143 -13.28 -5.96 -6.51
N GLN A 144 -12.59 -7.06 -6.18
CA GLN A 144 -12.50 -7.55 -4.80
C GLN A 144 -11.84 -6.52 -3.87
N VAL A 145 -10.79 -5.85 -4.34
CA VAL A 145 -10.15 -4.75 -3.59
C VAL A 145 -11.11 -3.57 -3.40
N MET A 146 -11.95 -3.23 -4.39
CA MET A 146 -12.96 -2.19 -4.20
C MET A 146 -14.02 -2.57 -3.17
N VAL A 147 -14.45 -3.84 -3.15
CA VAL A 147 -15.36 -4.35 -2.12
C VAL A 147 -14.71 -4.27 -0.74
N ASP A 148 -13.47 -4.73 -0.60
CA ASP A 148 -12.72 -4.66 0.66
C ASP A 148 -12.51 -3.22 1.15
N LEU A 149 -12.23 -2.28 0.24
CA LEU A 149 -12.09 -0.85 0.56
C LEU A 149 -13.42 -0.24 1.00
N ASN A 150 -14.53 -0.66 0.41
CA ASN A 150 -15.86 -0.23 0.82
C ASN A 150 -16.20 -0.75 2.24
N ASP A 151 -15.89 -2.01 2.52
CA ASP A 151 -16.08 -2.61 3.86
C ASP A 151 -15.15 -1.96 4.91
N GLN A 152 -13.92 -1.61 4.53
CA GLN A 152 -13.02 -0.84 5.37
C GLN A 152 -13.56 0.57 5.64
N ARG A 153 -14.10 1.26 4.62
CA ARG A 153 -14.76 2.57 4.80
C ARG A 153 -15.91 2.47 5.79
N GLU A 154 -16.73 1.42 5.70
CA GLU A 154 -17.82 1.20 6.64
C GLU A 154 -17.30 0.95 8.07
N THR A 155 -16.22 0.17 8.20
CA THR A 155 -15.56 -0.08 9.49
C THR A 155 -14.98 1.20 10.11
N ILE A 156 -14.38 2.08 9.30
CA ILE A 156 -13.90 3.40 9.74
C ILE A 156 -15.06 4.26 10.21
N ILE A 157 -16.16 4.31 9.47
CA ILE A 157 -17.37 5.05 9.86
C ILE A 157 -17.92 4.54 11.21
N ARG A 158 -18.05 3.22 11.37
CA ARG A 158 -18.50 2.61 12.64
C ARG A 158 -17.53 2.89 13.79
N SER A 159 -16.23 2.89 13.53
CA SER A 159 -15.21 3.20 14.53
C SER A 159 -15.26 4.68 14.94
N GLY A 160 -15.47 5.59 13.99
CA GLY A 160 -15.70 7.02 14.27
C GLY A 160 -16.95 7.26 15.11
N GLN A 161 -18.05 6.54 14.84
CA GLN A 161 -19.25 6.58 15.67
C GLN A 161 -18.99 6.08 17.10
N LYS A 162 -18.22 5.00 17.26
CA LYS A 162 -17.82 4.50 18.59
C LYS A 162 -16.95 5.49 19.35
N VAL A 163 -16.01 6.17 18.68
CA VAL A 163 -15.18 7.22 19.29
C VAL A 163 -16.06 8.39 19.76
N SER A 164 -16.98 8.87 18.92
CA SER A 164 -17.90 9.94 19.31
C SER A 164 -18.81 9.55 20.48
N ALA A 165 -19.26 8.28 20.54
CA ALA A 165 -20.02 7.76 21.68
C ALA A 165 -19.18 7.66 22.96
N VAL A 166 -17.89 7.29 22.86
CA VAL A 166 -16.95 7.28 23.98
C VAL A 166 -16.72 8.70 24.50
N ASP A 167 -16.53 9.69 23.63
CA ASP A 167 -16.42 11.11 24.03
C ASP A 167 -17.67 11.62 24.75
N ALA A 168 -18.86 11.26 24.27
CA ALA A 168 -20.10 11.60 24.94
C ALA A 168 -20.22 10.97 26.34
N ASN A 169 -19.74 9.73 26.50
CA ASN A 169 -19.70 9.05 27.79
C ASN A 169 -18.63 9.61 28.73
N LEU A 170 -17.48 10.04 28.20
CA LEU A 170 -16.45 10.78 28.92
C LEU A 170 -16.97 12.13 29.43
N GLY A 171 -17.75 12.83 28.62
CA GLY A 171 -18.45 14.06 29.04
C GLY A 171 -19.39 13.83 30.23
N LYS A 172 -20.22 12.77 30.17
CA LYS A 172 -21.11 12.38 31.27
C LYS A 172 -20.34 11.94 32.52
N ALA A 173 -19.25 11.20 32.36
CA ALA A 173 -18.37 10.78 33.45
C ALA A 173 -17.72 11.99 34.14
N ASN A 174 -17.24 12.96 33.38
CA ASN A 174 -16.70 14.22 33.92
C ASN A 174 -17.76 15.04 34.67
N GLN A 175 -19.00 15.06 34.17
CA GLN A 175 -20.10 15.73 34.86
C GLN A 175 -20.43 15.04 36.21
N LEU A 176 -20.44 13.71 36.26
CA LEU A 176 -20.59 12.92 37.49
C LEU A 176 -19.43 13.14 38.46
N LEU A 177 -18.18 13.13 37.96
CA LEU A 177 -16.98 13.38 38.75
C LEU A 177 -17.01 14.79 39.37
N ASN A 178 -17.36 15.83 38.61
CA ASN A 178 -17.51 17.18 39.14
C ASN A 178 -18.59 17.26 40.22
N GLY A 179 -19.70 16.51 40.08
CA GLY A 179 -20.72 16.38 41.10
C GLY A 179 -20.19 15.73 42.40
N MET A 180 -19.38 14.68 42.30
CA MET A 180 -18.74 14.04 43.45
C MET A 180 -17.70 14.96 44.11
N THR A 181 -16.86 15.65 43.33
CA THR A 181 -15.87 16.60 43.83
C THR A 181 -16.51 17.72 44.65
N ARG A 182 -17.65 18.27 44.19
CA ARG A 182 -18.37 19.30 44.93
C ARG A 182 -18.89 18.79 46.28
N ARG A 183 -19.46 17.58 46.33
CA ARG A 183 -19.93 16.96 47.58
C ARG A 183 -18.78 16.73 48.57
N ILE A 184 -17.63 16.27 48.07
CA ILE A 184 -16.41 16.08 48.88
C ILE A 184 -15.96 17.41 49.46
N MET A 185 -15.96 18.48 48.66
CA MET A 185 -15.56 19.81 49.13
C MET A 185 -16.50 20.33 50.23
N THR A 186 -17.82 20.16 50.08
CA THR A 186 -18.79 20.51 51.13
C THR A 186 -18.53 19.71 52.41
N HIS A 187 -18.30 18.39 52.31
CA HIS A 187 -17.98 17.56 53.48
C HIS A 187 -16.70 18.01 54.19
N LYS A 188 -15.65 18.37 53.43
CA LYS A 188 -14.39 18.90 53.98
C LYS A 188 -14.60 20.23 54.71
N ILE A 189 -15.42 21.14 54.17
CA ILE A 189 -15.71 22.43 54.80
C ILE A 189 -16.48 22.23 56.12
N VAL A 190 -17.50 21.37 56.12
CA VAL A 190 -18.27 21.06 57.33
C VAL A 190 -17.37 20.44 58.40
N MET A 191 -16.50 19.50 58.03
CA MET A 191 -15.52 18.90 58.93
C MET A 191 -14.61 19.96 59.56
N MET A 192 -13.99 20.84 58.76
CA MET A 192 -13.13 21.90 59.27
C MET A 192 -13.88 22.88 60.20
N SER A 193 -15.13 23.22 59.87
CA SER A 193 -15.97 24.07 60.72
C SER A 193 -16.21 23.46 62.11
N THR A 194 -16.53 22.17 62.17
CA THR A 194 -16.76 21.48 63.46
C THR A 194 -15.49 21.41 64.33
N ILE A 195 -14.32 21.19 63.72
CA ILE A 195 -13.04 21.18 64.44
C ILE A 195 -12.71 22.56 65.02
N LEU A 196 -12.89 23.63 64.24
CA LEU A 196 -12.66 25.00 64.71
C LEU A 196 -13.59 25.37 65.86
N LEU A 197 -14.86 24.96 65.80
CA LEU A 197 -15.84 25.20 66.86
C LEU A 197 -15.42 24.50 68.16
N LEU A 198 -14.98 23.24 68.09
CA LEU A 198 -14.49 22.50 69.26
C LEU A 198 -13.27 23.16 69.90
N ILE A 199 -12.29 23.60 69.10
CA ILE A 199 -11.11 24.32 69.60
C ILE A 199 -11.52 25.63 70.27
N GLY A 200 -12.47 26.37 69.68
CA GLY A 200 -12.99 27.62 70.24
C GLY A 200 -13.63 27.44 71.62
N ILE A 201 -14.46 26.39 71.79
CA ILE A 201 -15.07 26.08 73.09
C ILE A 201 -13.99 25.69 74.12
N LEU A 202 -13.06 24.81 73.75
CA LEU A 202 -11.95 24.40 74.62
C LEU A 202 -11.12 25.61 75.06
N GLY A 203 -10.76 26.49 74.13
CA GLY A 203 -10.03 27.73 74.42
C GLY A 203 -10.81 28.65 75.35
N GLY A 204 -12.12 28.81 75.11
CA GLY A 204 -13.00 29.62 75.96
C GLY A 204 -13.11 29.10 77.40
N VAL A 205 -13.24 27.78 77.58
CA VAL A 205 -13.28 27.15 78.92
C VAL A 205 -11.95 27.34 79.65
N VAL A 206 -10.82 27.13 78.96
CA VAL A 206 -9.49 27.34 79.55
C VAL A 206 -9.30 28.80 79.95
N TYR A 207 -9.68 29.74 79.09
CA TYR A 207 -9.58 31.18 79.38
C TYR A 207 -10.42 31.57 80.60
N LEU A 208 -11.67 31.12 80.68
CA LEU A 208 -12.53 31.39 81.83
C LEU A 208 -12.01 30.76 83.13
N LYS A 209 -11.38 29.58 83.06
CA LYS A 209 -10.79 28.91 84.23
C LYS A 209 -9.49 29.56 84.71
N PHE A 210 -8.70 30.13 83.81
CA PHE A 210 -7.38 30.67 84.13
C PHE A 210 -7.42 32.15 84.51
N PHE A 211 -8.40 32.90 84.00
CA PHE A 211 -8.52 34.35 84.20
C PHE A 211 -9.60 34.73 85.22
N LYS A 212 -10.40 33.77 85.71
CA LYS A 212 -11.36 33.93 86.82
C LYS A 212 -11.04 32.94 87.92
#